data_AF-A0A662GFW0-F1
#
_entry.id   AF-A0A662GFW0-F1
#
_cell.length_a   1.000
_cell.length_b   1.000
_cell.length_c   1.000
_cell.angle_alpha   90.00
_cell.angle_beta   90.00
_cell.angle_gamma   90.00
#
_symmetry.space_group_name_H-M   'P 1'
#
loop_
_entity.id
_entity.type
_entity.pdbx_description
1 polymer ?
#
loop_
_entity_poly.entity_id
_entity_poly.type
_entity_poly.pdbx_seq_one_letter_code
_entity_poly.pdbx_strand_id
1 'polypeptide(L)'
;MLKLNIIHEEGNMRSQTIRDVARNKLWKEFKKSIGNDFIGVLEHHIARTAGMPLDTLVLLKPKEFKKLFIQVFGLQGWSIFIGAMLNICRKMSLDKEIVYKWFHIEEEFDLAYFSI
;
A
#
# COMPACT_ATOMS: atom_id res chain seq x y z
N MET A 1 -28.03 3.95 -32.28
CA MET A 1 -27.83 3.37 -30.94
C MET A 1 -26.39 3.62 -30.48
N LEU A 2 -26.09 4.80 -29.92
CA LEU A 2 -24.73 5.19 -29.47
C LEU A 2 -24.86 6.13 -28.26
N LYS A 3 -25.29 5.63 -27.09
CA LYS A 3 -25.37 6.45 -25.85
C LYS A 3 -25.14 5.67 -24.54
N LEU A 4 -24.39 4.57 -24.56
CA LEU A 4 -24.15 3.76 -23.34
C LEU A 4 -22.67 3.58 -22.93
N ASN A 5 -21.68 3.99 -23.73
CA ASN A 5 -20.27 3.72 -23.41
C ASN A 5 -19.50 4.85 -22.71
N ILE A 6 -20.02 6.09 -22.66
CA ILE A 6 -19.23 7.23 -22.12
C ILE A 6 -19.30 7.31 -20.59
N ILE A 7 -20.43 6.91 -19.98
CA ILE A 7 -20.64 7.04 -18.53
C ILE A 7 -19.77 6.04 -17.73
N HIS A 8 -19.39 4.91 -18.34
CA HIS A 8 -18.63 3.85 -17.66
C HIS A 8 -17.14 4.20 -17.51
N GLU A 9 -16.57 4.98 -18.43
CA GLU A 9 -15.15 5.38 -18.40
C GLU A 9 -14.88 6.53 -17.42
N GLU A 10 -15.78 7.51 -17.34
CA GLU A 10 -15.63 8.66 -16.43
C GLU A 10 -15.73 8.24 -14.95
N GLY A 11 -16.63 7.32 -14.61
CA GLY A 11 -16.74 6.76 -13.27
C GLY A 11 -15.51 5.95 -12.85
N ASN A 12 -14.94 5.19 -13.78
CA ASN A 12 -13.73 4.39 -13.56
C ASN A 12 -12.49 5.28 -13.35
N MET A 13 -12.33 6.31 -14.18
CA MET A 13 -11.18 7.23 -14.14
C MET A 13 -11.20 8.14 -12.91
N ARG A 14 -12.39 8.58 -12.45
CA ARG A 14 -12.56 9.32 -11.19
C ARG A 14 -12.28 8.43 -9.98
N SER A 15 -12.73 7.17 -10.00
CA SER A 15 -12.47 6.19 -8.95
C SER A 15 -10.97 5.82 -8.84
N GLN A 16 -10.28 5.68 -9.97
CA GLN A 16 -8.84 5.45 -9.99
C GLN A 16 -8.05 6.62 -9.40
N THR A 17 -8.36 7.85 -9.83
CA THR A 17 -7.73 9.07 -9.30
C THR A 17 -7.92 9.22 -7.79
N ILE A 18 -9.12 8.94 -7.26
CA ILE A 18 -9.38 9.00 -5.81
C ILE A 18 -8.56 7.95 -5.04
N ARG A 19 -8.45 6.72 -5.57
CA ARG A 19 -7.62 5.67 -4.98
C ARG A 19 -6.15 6.06 -4.98
N ASP A 20 -5.66 6.67 -6.05
CA ASP A 20 -4.26 7.13 -6.16
C ASP A 20 -3.95 8.25 -5.16
N VAL A 21 -4.88 9.19 -4.95
CA VAL A 21 -4.76 10.24 -3.92
C VAL A 21 -4.73 9.63 -2.52
N ALA A 22 -5.61 8.67 -2.23
CA ALA A 22 -5.66 8.03 -0.91
C ALA A 22 -4.39 7.21 -0.60
N ARG A 23 -3.88 6.44 -1.57
CA ARG A 23 -2.61 5.69 -1.44
C ARG A 23 -1.43 6.62 -1.18
N ASN A 24 -1.33 7.71 -1.93
CA ASN A 24 -0.30 8.73 -1.71
C ASN A 24 -0.38 9.35 -0.31
N LYS A 25 -1.59 9.68 0.16
CA LYS A 25 -1.80 10.26 1.49
C LYS A 25 -1.41 9.28 2.59
N LEU A 26 -1.83 8.02 2.48
CA LEU A 26 -1.47 6.95 3.43
C LEU A 26 0.05 6.74 3.48
N TRP A 27 0.70 6.69 2.32
CA TRP A 27 2.16 6.52 2.27
C TRP A 27 2.90 7.66 2.96
N LYS A 28 2.49 8.91 2.70
CA LYS A 28 3.07 10.08 3.35
C LYS A 28 2.92 10.04 4.86
N GLU A 29 1.73 9.67 5.36
CA GLU A 29 1.51 9.55 6.80
C GLU A 29 2.24 8.37 7.43
N PHE A 30 2.43 7.27 6.70
CA PHE A 30 3.28 6.16 7.14
C PHE A 30 4.72 6.62 7.36
N LYS A 31 5.32 7.29 6.35
CA LYS A 31 6.69 7.82 6.48
C LYS A 31 6.84 8.77 7.66
N LYS A 32 5.85 9.66 7.86
CA LYS A 32 5.83 10.58 9.01
C LYS A 32 5.71 9.86 10.35
N SER A 33 4.92 8.79 10.42
CA SER A 33 4.64 8.06 11.67
C SER A 33 5.79 7.17 12.11
N ILE A 34 6.49 6.52 11.17
CA ILE A 34 7.57 5.57 11.47
C ILE A 34 8.94 6.24 11.62
N GLY A 35 9.09 7.44 11.06
CA GLY A 35 10.34 8.21 11.11
C GLY A 35 11.34 7.86 10.01
N ASN A 36 12.31 8.74 9.80
CA ASN A 36 13.25 8.67 8.68
C ASN A 36 14.20 7.47 8.76
N ASP A 37 14.53 6.99 9.96
CA ASP A 37 15.48 5.90 10.15
C ASP A 37 14.96 4.61 9.49
N PHE A 38 13.71 4.23 9.77
CA PHE A 38 13.12 3.05 9.14
C PHE A 38 12.95 3.23 7.63
N ILE A 39 12.59 4.43 7.16
CA ILE A 39 12.54 4.72 5.72
C ILE A 39 13.93 4.56 5.08
N GLY A 40 15.00 4.96 5.76
CA GLY A 40 16.37 4.72 5.32
C GLY A 40 16.70 3.22 5.21
N VAL A 41 16.21 2.39 6.14
CA VAL A 41 16.34 0.94 6.07
C VAL A 41 15.61 0.37 4.84
N LEU A 42 14.38 0.84 4.57
CA LEU A 42 13.63 0.42 3.38
C LEU A 42 14.32 0.84 2.08
N GLU A 43 14.85 2.07 2.02
CA GLU A 43 15.64 2.54 0.87
C GLU A 43 16.88 1.66 0.64
N HIS A 44 17.63 1.36 1.71
CA HIS A 44 18.87 0.60 1.61
C HIS A 44 18.67 -0.86 1.22
N HIS A 45 17.68 -1.55 1.81
CA HIS A 45 17.50 -2.99 1.63
C HIS A 45 16.50 -3.35 0.53
N ILE A 46 15.49 -2.52 0.29
CA ILE A 46 14.42 -2.81 -0.69
C ILE A 46 14.63 -2.00 -1.95
N ALA A 47 14.65 -0.67 -1.86
CA ALA A 47 14.65 0.20 -3.03
C ALA A 47 15.93 0.04 -3.87
N ARG A 48 17.08 -0.05 -3.20
CA ARG A 48 18.37 -0.37 -3.84
C ARG A 48 18.34 -1.69 -4.59
N THR A 49 17.75 -2.73 -4.01
CA THR A 49 17.61 -4.05 -4.63
C THR A 49 16.68 -4.02 -5.84
N ALA A 50 15.62 -3.21 -5.79
CA ALA A 50 14.71 -2.99 -6.91
C ALA A 50 15.28 -2.08 -8.01
N GLY A 51 16.38 -1.37 -7.74
CA GLY A 51 16.97 -0.42 -8.68
C GLY A 51 16.09 0.82 -8.95
N MET A 52 15.21 1.19 -8.01
CA MET A 52 14.33 2.35 -8.17
C MET A 52 13.98 3.01 -6.83
N PRO A 53 13.56 4.29 -6.81
CA PRO A 53 13.17 4.98 -5.59
C PRO A 53 12.05 4.28 -4.83
N LEU A 54 12.11 4.26 -3.49
CA LEU A 54 11.14 3.57 -2.65
C LEU A 54 9.70 4.03 -2.90
N ASP A 55 9.48 5.34 -3.02
CA ASP A 55 8.15 5.91 -3.30
C ASP A 55 7.55 5.34 -4.59
N THR A 56 8.36 5.27 -5.65
CA THR A 56 7.96 4.71 -6.94
C THR A 56 7.63 3.22 -6.82
N LEU A 57 8.48 2.46 -6.12
CA LEU A 57 8.29 1.03 -5.91
C LEU A 57 6.98 0.73 -5.15
N VAL A 58 6.73 1.44 -4.06
CA VAL A 58 5.54 1.26 -3.21
C VAL A 58 4.25 1.64 -3.95
N LEU A 59 4.25 2.76 -4.66
CA LEU A 59 3.04 3.29 -5.31
C LEU A 59 2.71 2.58 -6.63
N LEU A 60 3.72 2.31 -7.46
CA LEU A 60 3.52 1.79 -8.82
C LEU A 60 3.71 0.29 -8.92
N LYS A 61 4.52 -0.32 -8.04
CA LYS A 61 4.82 -1.75 -8.07
C LYS A 61 4.61 -2.44 -6.70
N PRO A 62 3.42 -2.33 -6.10
CA PRO A 62 3.16 -2.82 -4.74
C PRO A 62 3.37 -4.33 -4.56
N LYS A 63 3.16 -5.15 -5.59
CA LYS A 63 3.44 -6.59 -5.55
C LYS A 63 4.94 -6.88 -5.42
N GLU A 64 5.76 -6.14 -6.15
CA GLU A 64 7.21 -6.25 -6.10
C GLU A 64 7.73 -5.77 -4.74
N PHE A 65 7.20 -4.63 -4.25
CA PHE A 65 7.48 -4.15 -2.91
C PHE A 65 7.15 -5.20 -1.83
N LYS A 66 5.94 -5.78 -1.83
CA LYS A 66 5.53 -6.83 -0.88
C LYS A 66 6.51 -8.00 -0.89
N LYS A 67 6.87 -8.49 -2.08
CA LYS A 67 7.81 -9.61 -2.23
C LYS A 67 9.16 -9.30 -1.60
N LEU A 68 9.76 -8.15 -1.96
CA LEU A 68 11.06 -7.74 -1.43
C LEU A 68 11.00 -7.47 0.08
N PHE A 69 9.93 -6.85 0.56
CA PHE A 69 9.73 -6.60 1.98
C PHE A 69 9.71 -7.90 2.78
N ILE A 70 8.92 -8.89 2.36
CA ILE A 70 8.86 -10.19 3.02
C ILE A 70 10.21 -10.92 2.94
N GLN A 71 10.94 -10.79 1.84
CA GLN A 71 12.28 -11.39 1.73
C GLN A 71 13.28 -10.80 2.73
N VAL A 72 13.19 -9.50 3.03
CA VAL A 72 14.11 -8.81 3.95
C VAL A 72 13.68 -8.97 5.42
N PHE A 73 12.39 -8.81 5.71
CA PHE A 73 11.87 -8.72 7.09
C PHE A 73 11.00 -9.90 7.51
N GLY A 74 10.78 -10.86 6.63
CA GLY A 74 9.88 -11.99 6.85
C GLY A 74 8.40 -11.60 6.83
N LEU A 75 7.54 -12.61 6.98
CA LEU A 75 6.09 -12.43 7.04
C LEU A 75 5.64 -11.65 8.28
N GLN A 76 6.31 -11.84 9.42
CA GLN A 76 5.99 -11.12 10.65
C GLN A 76 6.22 -9.61 10.50
N GLY A 77 7.34 -9.21 9.89
CA GLY A 77 7.61 -7.81 9.58
C GLY A 77 6.55 -7.23 8.63
N TRP A 78 6.13 -8.01 7.63
CA TRP A 78 5.06 -7.62 6.72
C TRP A 78 3.73 -7.41 7.46
N SER A 79 3.37 -8.29 8.38
CA SER A 79 2.18 -8.12 9.23
C SER A 79 2.28 -6.82 10.05
N ILE A 80 3.41 -6.54 10.68
CA ILE A 80 3.58 -5.28 11.44
C ILE A 80 3.41 -4.06 10.52
N PHE A 81 3.99 -4.09 9.32
CA PHE A 81 3.83 -3.03 8.32
C PHE A 81 2.36 -2.80 7.95
N ILE A 82 1.60 -3.87 7.65
CA ILE A 82 0.18 -3.77 7.34
C ILE A 82 -0.63 -3.27 8.54
N GLY A 83 -0.34 -3.76 9.75
CA GLY A 83 -0.98 -3.27 10.97
C GLY A 83 -0.77 -1.76 11.18
N ALA A 84 0.44 -1.26 10.90
CA ALA A 84 0.73 0.17 10.94
C ALA A 84 -0.09 0.97 9.90
N MET A 85 -0.16 0.49 8.66
CA MET A 85 -0.97 1.10 7.60
C MET A 85 -2.46 1.13 7.96
N LEU A 86 -3.00 0.03 8.49
CA LEU A 86 -4.40 -0.06 8.93
C LEU A 86 -4.70 0.87 10.11
N ASN A 87 -3.76 1.00 11.06
CA ASN A 87 -3.91 1.95 12.16
C ASN A 87 -3.93 3.41 11.65
N ILE A 88 -3.16 3.73 10.63
CA ILE A 88 -3.20 5.05 9.96
C ILE A 88 -4.54 5.26 9.27
N CYS A 89 -5.07 4.26 8.54
CA CYS A 89 -6.42 4.33 7.97
C CYS A 89 -7.46 4.67 9.03
N ARG A 90 -7.44 3.96 10.18
CA ARG A 90 -8.34 4.22 11.31
C ARG A 90 -8.23 5.65 11.83
N LYS A 91 -7.00 6.16 12.05
CA LYS A 91 -6.76 7.52 12.54
C LYS A 91 -7.23 8.61 11.56
N MET A 92 -7.23 8.31 10.27
CA MET A 92 -7.60 9.25 9.21
C MET A 92 -9.03 9.07 8.70
N SER A 93 -9.81 8.16 9.29
CA SER A 93 -11.13 7.76 8.81
C SER A 93 -11.14 7.34 7.34
N LEU A 94 -10.10 6.61 6.91
CA LEU A 94 -10.00 6.02 5.57
C LEU A 94 -10.41 4.54 5.61
N ASP A 95 -10.96 4.06 4.50
CA ASP A 95 -11.34 2.66 4.34
C ASP A 95 -10.10 1.74 4.34
N LYS A 96 -10.15 0.68 5.16
CA LYS A 96 -9.10 -0.36 5.23
C LYS A 96 -8.91 -1.09 3.89
N GLU A 97 -9.97 -1.17 3.08
CA GLU A 97 -9.95 -1.83 1.77
C GLU A 97 -8.92 -1.25 0.82
N ILE A 98 -8.55 0.02 1.01
CA ILE A 98 -7.52 0.68 0.23
C ILE A 98 -6.18 -0.04 0.41
N VAL A 99 -5.83 -0.45 1.63
CA VAL A 99 -4.57 -1.15 1.92
C VAL A 99 -4.59 -2.57 1.37
N TYR A 100 -5.68 -3.30 1.58
CA TYR A 100 -5.80 -4.68 1.10
C TYR A 100 -5.74 -4.78 -0.42
N LYS A 101 -6.49 -3.92 -1.13
CA LYS A 101 -6.47 -3.87 -2.58
C LYS A 101 -5.13 -3.39 -3.12
N TRP A 102 -4.50 -2.43 -2.45
CA TRP A 102 -3.21 -1.90 -2.88
C TRP A 102 -2.11 -2.96 -2.82
N PHE A 103 -2.04 -3.76 -1.76
CA PHE A 103 -1.01 -4.79 -1.60
C PHE A 103 -1.46 -6.20 -1.99
N HIS A 104 -2.63 -6.34 -2.62
CA HIS A 104 -3.21 -7.62 -3.01
C HIS A 104 -3.22 -8.62 -1.85
N ILE A 105 -3.83 -8.20 -0.74
CA ILE A 105 -4.04 -9.03 0.45
C ILE A 105 -5.44 -9.61 0.34
N GLU A 106 -5.54 -10.93 0.31
CA GLU A 106 -6.82 -11.65 0.35
C GLU A 106 -7.22 -11.78 1.82
N GLU A 107 -8.41 -11.28 2.20
CA GLU A 107 -8.87 -11.24 3.60
C GLU A 107 -8.88 -12.63 4.28
N GLU A 108 -9.03 -13.72 3.51
CA GLU A 108 -9.23 -15.07 4.04
C GLU A 108 -7.97 -15.76 4.57
N PHE A 109 -6.76 -15.34 4.19
CA PHE A 109 -5.51 -16.02 4.62
C PHE A 109 -4.73 -15.29 5.72
N ASP A 110 -4.83 -13.95 5.80
CA ASP A 110 -3.98 -13.16 6.70
C ASP A 110 -4.66 -12.78 8.04
N LEU A 111 -6.00 -12.86 8.17
CA LEU A 111 -6.70 -12.56 9.44
C LEU A 111 -6.35 -13.55 10.58
N ALA A 112 -5.99 -14.78 10.24
CA ALA A 112 -5.47 -15.76 11.20
C ALA A 112 -4.10 -15.35 11.79
N TYR A 113 -3.35 -14.46 11.11
CA TYR A 113 -2.05 -13.98 11.55
C TYR A 113 -2.11 -12.62 12.29
N PHE A 114 -3.16 -11.83 12.07
CA PHE A 114 -3.36 -10.54 12.72
C PHE A 114 -4.10 -10.60 14.08
N SER A 115 -4.45 -11.81 14.53
CA SER A 115 -5.18 -12.07 15.79
C SER A 115 -4.26 -12.49 16.95
N ILE A 116 -3.15 -11.75 17.15
CA ILE A 116 -2.32 -11.82 18.38
C ILE A 116 -2.74 -10.70 19.34
#